data_AF-A0A6B3I4D3-F1
#
_entry.id   AF-A0A6B3I4D3-F1
#
_cell.length_a   1.000
_cell.length_b   1.000
_cell.length_c   1.000
_cell.angle_alpha   90.00
_cell.angle_beta   90.00
_cell.angle_gamma   90.00
#
_symmetry.space_group_name_H-M   'P 1'
#
loop_
_entity.id
_entity.type
_entity.pdbx_description
1 polymer ?
#
loop_
_entity_poly.entity_id
_entity_poly.type
_entity_poly.pdbx_seq_one_letter_code
_entity_poly.pdbx_strand_id
1 'polypeptide(L)'
;MPLVSVSVENYRCFATKQTLELRPITLVLGKNNSGKSALARSPLVLSKGILTDSPMPLDLDQLSNELGTPSFTDLVYGMRPHGNIRVGLRFSGESLPPLKIEAVIQNIDEWQLQVVSSLKLQTSDRTITLEWLPGTDPRPDERIYRINSGQESDTSTAVRFEGLLPTQ
;
A
#
# COMPACT_ATOMS: atom_id res chain seq x y z
N MET A 1 -2.55 1.30 -18.69
CA MET A 1 -2.00 2.58 -18.17
C MET A 1 -0.70 2.29 -17.42
N PRO A 2 0.44 2.86 -17.81
CA PRO A 2 1.72 2.56 -17.16
C PRO A 2 1.86 3.22 -15.77
N LEU A 3 2.61 2.56 -14.90
CA LEU A 3 3.04 3.08 -13.61
C LEU A 3 4.18 4.07 -13.84
N VAL A 4 4.03 5.30 -13.34
CA VAL A 4 4.99 6.40 -13.55
C VAL A 4 5.66 6.87 -12.26
N SER A 5 5.11 6.53 -11.08
CA SER A 5 5.73 6.85 -9.80
C SER A 5 5.34 5.85 -8.73
N VAL A 6 6.30 5.49 -7.88
CA VAL A 6 6.10 4.68 -6.68
C VAL A 6 6.66 5.44 -5.49
N SER A 7 5.91 5.51 -4.40
CA SER A 7 6.38 6.08 -3.15
C SER A 7 6.18 5.13 -1.99
N VAL A 8 7.12 5.16 -1.05
CA VAL A 8 7.10 4.37 0.18
C VAL A 8 7.55 5.23 1.36
N GLU A 9 6.94 5.04 2.51
CA GLU A 9 7.29 5.71 3.77
C GLU A 9 7.15 4.70 4.92
N ASN A 10 7.99 4.86 5.94
CA ASN A 10 8.14 3.90 7.02
C ASN A 10 8.44 2.48 6.51
N TYR A 11 9.23 2.39 5.42
CA TYR A 11 9.52 1.16 4.67
C TYR A 11 11.00 0.78 4.77
N ARG A 12 11.28 -0.37 5.37
CA ARG A 12 12.64 -0.95 5.56
C ARG A 12 13.62 0.05 6.19
N CYS A 13 14.49 0.64 5.39
CA CYS A 13 15.49 1.62 5.85
C CYS A 13 15.02 3.08 5.73
N PHE A 14 13.82 3.32 5.22
CA PHE A 14 13.29 4.66 4.96
C PHE A 14 12.24 5.05 6.00
N ALA A 15 12.63 5.88 6.97
CA ALA A 15 11.70 6.47 7.93
C ALA A 15 10.75 7.49 7.27
N THR A 16 11.28 8.26 6.31
CA THR A 16 10.55 9.31 5.59
C THR A 16 10.19 8.88 4.18
N LYS A 17 9.18 9.54 3.60
CA LYS A 17 8.71 9.26 2.24
C LYS A 17 9.83 9.36 1.21
N GLN A 18 10.02 8.26 0.48
CA GLN A 18 10.83 8.19 -0.73
C GLN A 18 9.91 8.07 -1.94
N THR A 19 10.24 8.75 -3.03
CA THR A 19 9.50 8.68 -4.28
C THR A 19 10.46 8.31 -5.41
N LEU A 20 10.11 7.26 -6.15
CA LEU A 20 10.80 6.78 -7.33
C LEU A 20 9.94 7.11 -8.55
N GLU A 21 10.35 8.13 -9.29
CA GLU A 21 9.78 8.42 -10.62
C GLU A 21 10.29 7.40 -11.63
N LEU A 22 9.37 6.75 -12.33
CA LEU A 22 9.67 5.69 -13.28
C LEU A 22 9.69 6.25 -14.70
N ARG A 23 10.77 5.90 -15.40
CA ARG A 23 10.96 6.11 -16.85
C ARG A 23 11.24 4.76 -17.50
N PRO A 24 11.13 4.64 -18.85
CA PRO A 24 11.37 3.39 -19.55
C PRO A 24 12.65 2.66 -19.14
N ILE A 25 13.71 3.43 -18.82
CA ILE A 25 14.90 2.93 -18.13
C ILE A 25 15.11 3.80 -16.88
N THR A 26 15.15 3.16 -15.70
CA THR A 26 15.35 3.83 -14.41
C THR A 26 16.57 3.23 -13.71
N LEU A 27 17.59 4.05 -13.43
CA LEU A 27 18.82 3.64 -12.76
C LEU A 27 18.82 4.12 -11.31
N VAL A 28 18.98 3.21 -10.35
CA VAL A 28 19.06 3.52 -8.91
C VAL A 28 20.52 3.45 -8.46
N LEU A 29 21.14 4.61 -8.23
CA LEU A 29 22.54 4.75 -7.82
C LEU A 29 22.66 5.21 -6.37
N GLY A 30 23.77 4.88 -5.70
CA GLY A 30 24.03 5.28 -4.32
C GLY A 30 24.99 4.36 -3.59
N LYS A 31 25.47 4.80 -2.43
CA LYS A 31 26.41 4.04 -1.58
C LYS A 31 25.84 2.68 -1.18
N ASN A 32 26.71 1.72 -0.85
CA ASN A 32 26.27 0.46 -0.28
C ASN A 32 25.44 0.71 0.98
N ASN A 33 24.42 -0.13 1.18
CA ASN A 33 23.46 -0.03 2.29
C ASN A 33 22.61 1.27 2.34
N SER A 34 22.59 2.07 1.28
CA SER A 34 21.72 3.27 1.19
C SER A 34 20.24 2.96 0.87
N GLY A 35 19.82 1.70 0.91
CA GLY A 35 18.44 1.30 0.60
C GLY A 35 18.11 1.07 -0.88
N LYS A 36 19.09 1.05 -1.78
CA LYS A 36 18.86 0.87 -3.23
C LYS A 36 18.03 -0.36 -3.56
N SER A 37 18.38 -1.52 -3.00
CA SER A 37 17.67 -2.77 -3.23
C SER A 37 16.25 -2.74 -2.68
N ALA A 38 16.04 -2.10 -1.53
CA ALA A 38 14.72 -1.89 -0.96
C ALA A 38 13.85 -1.02 -1.88
N LEU A 39 14.39 0.09 -2.36
CA LEU A 39 13.67 1.01 -3.26
C LEU A 39 13.37 0.34 -4.61
N ALA A 40 14.36 -0.33 -5.21
CA ALA A 40 14.22 -1.01 -6.50
C ALA A 40 13.26 -2.21 -6.45
N ARG A 41 13.15 -2.90 -5.31
CA ARG A 41 12.19 -3.99 -5.10
C ARG A 41 10.81 -3.50 -4.67
N SER A 42 10.66 -2.24 -4.27
CA SER A 42 9.37 -1.72 -3.80
C SER A 42 8.23 -1.91 -4.81
N PRO A 43 8.39 -1.69 -6.14
CA PRO A 43 7.31 -1.94 -7.10
C PRO A 43 6.90 -3.42 -7.14
N LEU A 44 7.85 -4.35 -7.01
CA LEU A 44 7.57 -5.78 -6.97
C LEU A 44 6.79 -6.15 -5.71
N VAL A 45 7.18 -5.64 -4.54
CA VAL A 45 6.46 -5.88 -3.29
C VAL A 45 5.04 -5.33 -3.37
N LEU A 46 4.88 -4.10 -3.85
CA LEU A 46 3.56 -3.47 -3.99
C LEU A 46 2.67 -4.16 -5.03
N SER A 47 3.27 -4.77 -6.06
CA SER A 47 2.50 -5.58 -7.01
C SER A 47 1.75 -6.72 -6.35
N LYS A 48 2.25 -7.23 -5.20
CA LYS A 48 1.59 -8.30 -4.42
C LYS A 48 0.39 -7.84 -3.60
N GLY A 49 0.14 -6.54 -3.55
CA GLY A 49 -1.11 -5.97 -3.03
C GLY A 49 -2.05 -5.48 -4.12
N ILE A 50 -1.65 -5.54 -5.40
CA ILE A 50 -2.48 -5.06 -6.52
C ILE A 50 -2.88 -6.21 -7.44
N LEU A 51 -1.97 -7.15 -7.66
CA LEU A 51 -2.14 -8.34 -8.51
C LEU A 51 -2.23 -9.57 -7.60
N THR A 52 -3.28 -9.63 -6.78
CA THR A 52 -3.53 -10.71 -5.84
C THR A 52 -5.03 -10.85 -5.58
N ASP A 53 -5.44 -12.07 -5.25
CA ASP A 53 -6.80 -12.39 -4.78
C ASP A 53 -6.79 -12.65 -3.25
N SER A 54 -5.67 -12.34 -2.58
CA SER A 54 -5.50 -12.53 -1.14
C SER A 54 -6.28 -11.50 -0.33
N PRO A 55 -6.93 -11.87 0.79
CA PRO A 55 -7.55 -10.91 1.71
C PRO A 55 -6.52 -10.09 2.51
N MET A 56 -5.23 -10.43 2.40
CA MET A 56 -4.15 -9.70 3.07
C MET A 56 -3.70 -8.51 2.22
N PRO A 57 -3.42 -7.34 2.84
CA PRO A 57 -2.97 -6.15 2.10
C PRO A 57 -1.77 -6.36 1.18
N LEU A 58 -0.85 -7.25 1.57
CA LEU A 58 0.29 -7.69 0.76
C LEU A 58 0.44 -9.19 0.89
N ASP A 59 0.37 -9.90 -0.24
CA ASP A 59 0.65 -11.33 -0.29
C ASP A 59 2.16 -11.59 -0.41
N LEU A 60 2.84 -11.60 0.74
CA LEU A 60 4.30 -11.77 0.82
C LEU A 60 4.76 -13.20 0.58
N ASP A 61 3.87 -14.20 0.69
CA ASP A 61 4.19 -15.61 0.41
C ASP A 61 4.56 -15.80 -1.05
N GLN A 62 3.99 -14.99 -1.97
CA GLN A 62 4.37 -14.98 -3.37
C GLN A 62 5.79 -14.43 -3.66
N LEU A 63 6.48 -13.88 -2.66
CA LEU A 63 7.87 -13.42 -2.77
C LEU A 63 8.88 -14.45 -2.24
N SER A 64 8.41 -15.58 -1.71
CA SER A 64 9.20 -16.57 -0.97
C SER A 64 10.23 -17.33 -1.80
N ASN A 65 10.11 -17.34 -3.13
CA ASN A 65 10.84 -18.25 -4.02
C ASN A 65 12.38 -18.07 -4.06
N GLU A 66 12.98 -17.09 -3.38
CA GLU A 66 14.44 -16.90 -3.44
C GLU A 66 15.17 -16.68 -2.10
N LEU A 67 14.51 -16.26 -1.00
CA LEU A 67 15.22 -15.80 0.22
C LEU A 67 14.46 -16.03 1.55
N GLY A 68 13.41 -16.87 1.55
CA GLY A 68 12.48 -17.01 2.67
C GLY A 68 11.35 -15.98 2.61
N THR A 69 10.19 -16.32 3.17
CA THR A 69 9.03 -15.40 3.22
C THR A 69 9.35 -14.23 4.16
N PRO A 70 9.45 -12.99 3.67
CA PRO A 70 9.59 -11.84 4.54
C PRO A 70 8.29 -11.65 5.33
N SER A 71 8.40 -11.40 6.63
CA SER A 71 7.26 -10.96 7.43
C SER A 71 6.91 -9.50 7.11
N PHE A 72 5.69 -9.07 7.41
CA PHE A 72 5.31 -7.67 7.21
C PHE A 72 6.17 -6.72 8.06
N THR A 73 6.57 -7.12 9.27
CA THR A 73 7.43 -6.33 10.16
C THR A 73 8.83 -6.11 9.56
N ASP A 74 9.34 -7.01 8.72
CA ASP A 74 10.58 -6.80 7.96
C ASP A 74 10.48 -5.65 6.94
N LEU A 75 9.26 -5.31 6.53
CA LEU A 75 8.98 -4.18 5.66
C LEU A 75 8.80 -2.87 6.44
N VAL A 76 8.51 -2.92 7.73
CA VAL A 76 8.32 -1.73 8.58
C VAL A 76 9.67 -1.15 8.98
N TYR A 77 9.83 0.18 8.89
CA TYR A 77 11.04 0.83 9.37
C TYR A 77 11.26 0.61 10.87
N GLY A 78 12.48 0.14 11.19
CA GLY A 78 12.85 -0.22 12.55
C GLY A 78 12.18 -1.49 13.08
N MET A 79 11.54 -2.30 12.22
CA MET A 79 10.92 -3.60 12.56
C MET A 79 9.97 -3.52 13.76
N ARG A 80 9.19 -2.43 13.85
CA ARG A 80 8.27 -2.20 14.96
C ARG A 80 7.05 -3.14 14.85
N PRO A 81 6.67 -3.85 15.93
CA PRO A 81 5.50 -4.74 15.93
C PRO A 81 4.20 -4.02 15.56
N HIS A 82 3.93 -2.82 16.08
CA HIS A 82 2.72 -2.03 15.73
C HIS A 82 3.01 -0.93 14.69
N GLY A 83 3.80 -1.25 13.67
CA GLY A 83 4.15 -0.29 12.62
C GLY A 83 3.13 -0.21 11.49
N ASN A 84 3.30 0.79 10.64
CA ASN A 84 2.60 0.87 9.36
C ASN A 84 3.56 1.11 8.21
N ILE A 85 3.08 0.95 6.99
CA ILE A 85 3.79 1.35 5.78
C ILE A 85 2.83 2.20 4.97
N ARG A 86 3.28 3.38 4.54
CA ARG A 86 2.52 4.18 3.58
C ARG A 86 3.10 3.97 2.20
N VAL A 87 2.22 3.66 1.26
CA VAL A 87 2.56 3.34 -0.12
C VAL A 87 1.80 4.27 -1.04
N GLY A 88 2.40 4.64 -2.16
CA GLY A 88 1.74 5.46 -3.17
C GLY A 88 2.11 5.01 -4.57
N LEU A 89 1.12 4.94 -5.45
CA LEU A 89 1.28 4.57 -6.84
C LEU A 89 0.66 5.69 -7.70
N ARG A 90 1.36 6.09 -8.76
CA ARG A 90 0.81 6.98 -9.77
C ARG A 90 0.87 6.30 -11.11
N PHE A 91 -0.26 6.28 -11.78
CA PHE A 91 -0.42 5.78 -13.13
C PHE A 91 -0.82 6.93 -14.05
N SER A 92 -0.27 6.94 -15.26
CA SER A 92 -0.57 7.96 -16.27
C SER A 92 -0.43 7.34 -17.66
N GLY A 93 -1.37 7.61 -18.56
CA GLY A 93 -1.32 7.15 -19.95
C GLY A 93 -2.14 8.07 -20.84
N GLU A 94 -2.11 7.84 -22.15
CA GLU A 94 -2.76 8.72 -23.12
C GLU A 94 -4.30 8.53 -23.15
N SER A 95 -4.79 7.33 -22.87
CA SER A 95 -6.21 6.98 -23.07
C SER A 95 -7.09 7.02 -21.82
N LEU A 96 -6.49 7.11 -20.63
CA LEU A 96 -7.20 7.07 -19.34
C LEU A 96 -6.74 8.23 -18.45
N PRO A 97 -7.63 8.81 -17.63
CA PRO A 97 -7.24 9.85 -16.69
C PRO A 97 -6.17 9.31 -15.71
N PRO A 98 -5.25 10.17 -15.26
CA PRO A 98 -4.23 9.77 -14.31
C PRO A 98 -4.87 9.27 -13.02
N LEU A 99 -4.37 8.15 -12.51
CA LEU A 99 -4.83 7.54 -11.27
C LEU A 99 -3.72 7.63 -10.23
N LYS A 100 -4.04 8.16 -9.07
CA LYS A 100 -3.18 8.15 -7.89
C LYS A 100 -3.83 7.30 -6.81
N ILE A 101 -3.05 6.35 -6.29
CA ILE A 101 -3.43 5.49 -5.17
C ILE A 101 -2.47 5.80 -4.03
N GLU A 102 -2.97 6.08 -2.84
CA GLU A 102 -2.18 6.14 -1.61
C GLU A 102 -2.83 5.23 -0.58
N ALA A 103 -2.09 4.28 -0.03
CA ALA A 103 -2.59 3.37 0.98
C ALA A 103 -1.69 3.38 2.22
N VAL A 104 -2.27 3.18 3.40
CA VAL A 104 -1.57 2.93 4.65
C VAL A 104 -1.92 1.53 5.09
N ILE A 105 -0.91 0.70 5.25
CA ILE A 105 -1.05 -0.67 5.73
C ILE A 105 -0.56 -0.69 7.17
N GLN A 106 -1.45 -1.01 8.11
CA GLN A 106 -1.15 -1.07 9.53
C GLN A 106 -0.97 -2.53 9.94
N ASN A 107 0.13 -2.83 10.64
CA ASN A 107 0.29 -4.09 11.35
C ASN A 107 -0.38 -3.99 12.71
N ILE A 108 -1.18 -5.00 13.06
CA ILE A 108 -1.77 -5.14 14.39
C ILE A 108 -1.26 -6.44 14.98
N ASP A 109 -0.20 -6.32 15.80
CA ASP A 109 0.53 -7.46 16.34
C ASP A 109 -0.32 -8.32 17.29
N GLU A 110 -1.23 -7.69 18.05
CA GLU A 110 -2.15 -8.38 18.96
C GLU A 110 -2.98 -9.45 18.26
N TRP A 111 -3.27 -9.24 16.98
CA TRP A 111 -4.09 -10.12 16.16
C TRP A 111 -3.31 -10.76 15.00
N GLN A 112 -1.99 -10.53 14.94
CA GLN A 112 -1.10 -11.04 13.88
C GLN A 112 -1.65 -10.79 12.47
N LEU A 113 -2.24 -9.62 12.25
CA LEU A 113 -2.89 -9.28 10.99
C LEU A 113 -2.48 -7.91 10.48
N GLN A 114 -2.67 -7.70 9.18
CA GLN A 114 -2.50 -6.40 8.55
C GLN A 114 -3.84 -5.89 8.03
N VAL A 115 -4.06 -4.58 8.18
CA VAL A 115 -5.24 -3.88 7.66
C VAL A 115 -4.82 -2.73 6.76
N VAL A 116 -5.62 -2.46 5.73
CA VAL A 116 -5.52 -1.19 5.01
C VAL A 116 -6.19 -0.13 5.90
N SER A 117 -5.44 0.61 6.70
CA SER A 117 -6.03 1.58 7.63
C SER A 117 -6.52 2.86 6.92
N SER A 118 -5.94 3.16 5.76
CA SER A 118 -6.37 4.26 4.90
C SER A 118 -6.12 3.91 3.44
N LEU A 119 -7.06 4.22 2.57
CA LEU A 119 -6.91 4.16 1.12
C LEU A 119 -7.47 5.43 0.51
N LYS A 120 -6.66 6.11 -0.31
CA LYS A 120 -7.05 7.27 -1.09
C LYS A 120 -6.88 6.98 -2.57
N LEU A 121 -7.97 7.05 -3.31
CA LEU A 121 -8.02 6.93 -4.76
C LEU A 121 -8.34 8.30 -5.33
N GLN A 122 -7.50 8.80 -6.23
CA GLN A 122 -7.67 10.11 -6.83
C GLN A 122 -7.54 9.99 -8.35
N THR A 123 -8.59 10.38 -9.06
CA THR A 123 -8.62 10.60 -10.50
C THR A 123 -8.62 12.10 -10.79
N SER A 124 -8.73 12.50 -12.07
CA SER A 124 -8.82 13.91 -12.46
C SER A 124 -10.08 14.61 -11.93
N ASP A 125 -11.16 13.88 -11.72
CA ASP A 125 -12.49 14.39 -11.43
C ASP A 125 -13.00 14.01 -10.04
N ARG A 126 -12.44 12.97 -9.40
CA ARG A 126 -12.94 12.41 -8.15
C ARG A 126 -11.80 12.06 -7.20
N THR A 127 -12.08 12.18 -5.91
CA THR A 127 -11.24 11.66 -4.83
C THR A 127 -12.11 10.87 -3.90
N ILE A 128 -11.75 9.61 -3.68
CA ILE A 128 -12.39 8.71 -2.73
C ILE A 128 -11.36 8.41 -1.65
N THR A 129 -11.74 8.60 -0.39
CA THR A 129 -10.94 8.24 0.76
C THR A 129 -11.71 7.24 1.60
N LEU A 130 -11.06 6.14 1.95
CA LEU A 130 -11.52 5.11 2.87
C LEU A 130 -10.62 5.16 4.09
N GLU A 131 -11.19 5.34 5.27
CA GLU A 131 -10.46 5.32 6.54
C GLU A 131 -11.07 4.28 7.47
N TRP A 132 -10.24 3.32 7.93
CA TRP A 132 -10.70 2.32 8.88
C TRP A 132 -10.99 2.98 10.23
N LEU A 133 -12.17 2.70 10.79
CA LEU A 133 -12.58 3.27 12.08
C LEU A 133 -11.96 2.50 13.25
N PRO A 134 -11.13 3.16 14.09
CA PRO A 134 -10.54 2.53 15.27
C PRO A 134 -11.62 2.04 16.24
N GLY A 135 -11.45 0.84 16.80
CA GLY A 135 -12.40 0.24 17.73
C GLY A 135 -13.43 -0.71 17.10
N THR A 136 -13.36 -0.92 15.79
CA THR A 136 -14.08 -2.01 15.10
C THR A 136 -13.21 -3.26 15.03
N ASP A 137 -13.85 -4.43 14.92
CA ASP A 137 -13.10 -5.69 14.83
C ASP A 137 -12.22 -5.66 13.55
N PRO A 138 -10.91 -5.94 13.68
CA PRO A 138 -9.94 -5.93 12.59
C PRO A 138 -10.13 -7.09 11.59
N ARG A 139 -11.04 -8.02 11.82
CA ARG A 139 -11.24 -9.18 10.95
C ARG A 139 -11.92 -8.74 9.64
N PRO A 140 -11.57 -9.33 8.50
CA PRO A 140 -12.00 -8.86 7.18
C PRO A 140 -13.50 -8.59 7.03
N ASP A 141 -14.36 -9.35 7.71
CA ASP A 141 -15.82 -9.27 7.60
C ASP A 141 -16.48 -8.20 8.48
N GLU A 142 -15.75 -7.64 9.44
CA GLU A 142 -16.31 -6.73 10.46
C GLU A 142 -15.70 -5.32 10.41
N ARG A 143 -14.76 -5.08 9.48
CA ARG A 143 -14.08 -3.78 9.32
C ARG A 143 -15.03 -2.72 8.76
N ILE A 144 -15.28 -1.68 9.54
CA ILE A 144 -16.05 -0.52 9.09
C ILE A 144 -15.10 0.58 8.63
N TYR A 145 -15.36 1.10 7.45
CA TYR A 145 -14.63 2.22 6.86
C TYR A 145 -15.54 3.44 6.74
N ARG A 146 -14.98 4.60 7.06
CA ARG A 146 -15.54 5.88 6.68
C ARG A 146 -15.17 6.16 5.23
N ILE A 147 -16.18 6.38 4.39
CA ILE A 147 -16.03 6.70 2.98
C ILE A 147 -16.31 8.19 2.78
N ASN A 148 -15.34 8.90 2.21
CA ASN A 148 -15.47 10.29 1.81
C ASN A 148 -15.20 10.44 0.32
N SER A 149 -16.22 10.84 -0.44
CA SER A 149 -16.15 11.00 -1.91
C SER A 149 -16.17 12.48 -2.37
N GLY A 150 -15.96 13.44 -1.46
CA GLY A 150 -15.89 14.87 -1.79
C GLY A 150 -17.20 15.55 -2.24
N GLN A 151 -18.25 14.82 -2.62
CA GLN A 151 -19.56 15.38 -3.04
C GLN A 151 -20.77 14.89 -2.23
N GLU A 152 -20.62 13.87 -1.38
CA GLU A 152 -21.70 13.34 -0.53
C GLU A 152 -21.22 13.05 0.88
N SER A 153 -22.18 13.08 1.82
CA SER A 153 -22.02 12.86 3.26
C SER A 153 -21.12 11.66 3.60
N ASP A 154 -20.27 11.83 4.62
CA ASP A 154 -19.49 10.74 5.21
C ASP A 154 -20.42 9.56 5.51
N THR A 155 -20.19 8.45 4.81
CA THR A 155 -20.93 7.20 5.02
C THR A 155 -19.98 6.20 5.64
N SER A 156 -20.49 5.37 6.56
CA SER A 156 -19.70 4.31 7.19
C SER A 156 -20.30 2.97 6.79
N THR A 157 -19.50 2.10 6.19
CA THR A 157 -19.94 0.78 5.72
C THR A 157 -18.82 -0.24 5.89
N ALA A 158 -19.20 -1.52 5.90
CA ALA A 158 -18.24 -2.61 5.79
C ALA A 158 -17.61 -2.58 4.39
N VAL A 159 -16.28 -2.72 4.32
CA VAL A 159 -15.53 -2.77 3.06
C VAL A 159 -14.55 -3.92 3.11
N ARG A 160 -14.65 -4.82 2.12
CA ARG A 160 -13.69 -5.91 1.92
C ARG A 160 -12.58 -5.45 1.00
N PHE A 161 -11.43 -6.11 1.13
CA PHE A 161 -10.25 -5.84 0.33
C PHE A 161 -9.70 -7.13 -0.24
N GLU A 162 -9.27 -7.07 -1.49
CA GLU A 162 -8.35 -8.03 -2.11
C GLU A 162 -7.04 -7.28 -2.34
N GLY A 163 -6.02 -7.65 -1.57
CA GLY A 163 -4.81 -6.85 -1.44
C GLY A 163 -5.10 -5.45 -0.89
N LEU A 164 -4.69 -4.44 -1.65
CA LEU A 164 -4.86 -3.02 -1.36
C LEU A 164 -6.12 -2.43 -1.99
N LEU A 165 -6.85 -3.19 -2.81
CA LEU A 165 -8.00 -2.70 -3.55
C LEU A 165 -9.29 -3.13 -2.87
N PRO A 166 -10.27 -2.21 -2.74
CA PRO A 166 -11.55 -2.55 -2.15
C PRO A 166 -12.37 -3.40 -3.13
N THR A 167 -13.07 -4.40 -2.60
CA THR A 167 -13.98 -5.27 -3.34
C THR A 167 -15.43 -5.10 -2.87
N GLN A 168 -16.39 -5.45 -3.74
CA GLN A 168 -17.83 -5.32 -3.47
C GLN A 168 -18.30 -6.28 -2.38
#